data_AF-A0A1M6XED1-F1
#
_entry.id   AF-A0A1M6XED1-F1
#
_cell.length_a   1.000
_cell.length_b   1.000
_cell.length_c   1.000
_cell.angle_alpha   90.00
_cell.angle_beta   90.00
_cell.angle_gamma   90.00
#
_symmetry.space_group_name_H-M   'P 1'
#
loop_
_entity.id
_entity.type
_entity.pdbx_description
1 polymer ?
#
loop_
_entity_poly.entity_id
_entity_poly.type
_entity_poly.pdbx_seq_one_letter_code
_entity_poly.pdbx_strand_id
1 'polypeptide(L)'
;MKIDVLDLDWKKRQLMLEIENEKSLYLQSLIARVLFDIIQNKKIPYFERLTEIYLHVNDLKEPNNPNYFRLDYPENLDILKEYYKEVIKIIDEIIEKQ
;
A
#
# COMPACT_ATOMS: atom_id res chain seq x y z
N MET A 1 4.96 1.82 20.13
CA MET A 1 4.92 0.41 19.70
C MET A 1 6.09 0.21 18.75
N LYS A 2 6.98 -0.77 18.99
CA LYS A 2 8.01 -1.10 18.00
C LYS A 2 7.32 -1.94 16.93
N ILE A 3 7.43 -1.56 15.67
CA ILE A 3 6.94 -2.39 14.56
C ILE A 3 7.93 -3.54 14.38
N ASP A 4 7.42 -4.76 14.28
CA ASP A 4 8.22 -5.97 14.09
C ASP A 4 8.70 -6.06 12.63
N VAL A 5 9.97 -6.41 12.43
CA VAL A 5 10.57 -6.63 11.10
C VAL A 5 9.84 -7.75 10.36
N LEU A 6 9.43 -8.80 11.07
CA LEU A 6 8.65 -9.90 10.49
C LEU A 6 7.28 -9.43 9.98
N ASP A 7 6.64 -8.52 10.71
CA ASP A 7 5.36 -7.94 10.33
C ASP A 7 5.49 -7.03 9.09
N LEU A 8 6.57 -6.24 9.02
CA LEU A 8 6.89 -5.44 7.84
C LEU A 8 7.18 -6.28 6.60
N ASP A 9 8.00 -7.33 6.73
CA ASP A 9 8.32 -8.21 5.60
C ASP A 9 7.07 -8.94 5.10
N TRP A 10 6.20 -9.37 6.01
CA TRP A 10 4.92 -9.97 5.64
C TRP A 10 4.02 -8.98 4.87
N LYS A 11 3.86 -7.75 5.38
CA LYS A 11 3.09 -6.69 4.70
C LYS A 11 3.65 -6.38 3.31
N LYS A 12 4.97 -6.27 3.19
CA LYS A 12 5.66 -6.05 1.91
C LYS A 12 5.33 -7.16 0.90
N ARG A 13 5.41 -8.43 1.32
CA ARG A 13 5.07 -9.56 0.44
C ARG A 13 3.62 -9.54 -0.02
N GLN A 14 2.68 -9.17 0.85
CA GLN A 14 1.28 -8.99 0.46
C GLN A 14 1.14 -7.92 -0.64
N LEU A 15 1.82 -6.77 -0.49
CA LEU A 15 1.82 -5.73 -1.51
C LEU A 15 2.43 -6.20 -2.84
N MET A 16 3.57 -6.90 -2.79
CA MET A 16 4.24 -7.44 -3.98
C MET A 16 3.37 -8.45 -4.74
N LEU A 17 2.66 -9.32 -4.03
CA LEU A 17 1.78 -10.30 -4.66
C LEU A 17 0.57 -9.63 -5.34
N GLU A 18 0.02 -8.58 -4.74
CA GLU A 18 -1.18 -7.94 -5.25
C GLU A 18 -0.91 -6.99 -6.41
N ILE A 19 0.21 -6.24 -6.40
CA ILE A 19 0.53 -5.30 -7.48
C ILE A 19 0.73 -6.02 -8.84
N GLU A 20 1.18 -7.27 -8.81
CA GLU A 20 1.34 -8.11 -10.01
C GLU A 20 0.00 -8.69 -10.51
N ASN A 21 -1.06 -8.64 -9.69
CA ASN A 21 -2.37 -9.15 -10.03
C ASN A 21 -3.25 -8.04 -10.65
N GLU A 22 -3.18 -7.89 -11.97
CA GLU A 22 -3.97 -6.88 -12.71
C GLU A 22 -5.50 -7.04 -12.56
N LYS A 23 -5.97 -8.19 -12.10
CA LYS A 23 -7.40 -8.47 -11.86
C LYS A 23 -7.82 -8.25 -10.40
N SER A 24 -6.92 -7.77 -9.55
CA SER A 24 -7.21 -7.55 -8.14
C SER A 24 -8.34 -6.54 -7.96
N LEU A 25 -9.36 -6.92 -7.18
CA LEU A 25 -10.52 -6.06 -6.89
C LEU A 25 -10.30 -5.17 -5.65
N TYR A 26 -9.13 -5.22 -5.00
CA TYR A 26 -8.92 -4.65 -3.68
C TYR A 26 -7.57 -3.94 -3.52
N LEU A 27 -7.01 -3.39 -4.61
CA LEU A 27 -5.70 -2.72 -4.58
C LEU A 27 -5.73 -1.51 -3.66
N GLN A 28 -6.76 -0.68 -3.75
CA GLN A 28 -6.89 0.50 -2.91
C GLN A 28 -7.04 0.08 -1.44
N SER A 29 -7.92 -0.89 -1.17
CA SER A 29 -8.20 -1.32 0.20
C SER A 29 -7.00 -2.00 0.87
N LEU A 30 -6.23 -2.81 0.14
CA LEU A 30 -5.07 -3.49 0.68
C LEU A 30 -3.96 -2.50 1.05
N ILE A 31 -3.57 -1.60 0.15
CA ILE A 31 -2.50 -0.63 0.46
C ILE A 31 -2.94 0.36 1.55
N ALA A 32 -4.20 0.79 1.56
CA ALA A 32 -4.74 1.61 2.65
C ALA A 32 -4.61 0.91 4.00
N ARG A 33 -4.91 -0.39 4.06
CA ARG A 33 -4.80 -1.18 5.29
C ARG A 33 -3.34 -1.31 5.75
N VAL A 34 -2.43 -1.64 4.84
CA VAL A 34 -1.01 -1.76 5.16
C VAL A 34 -0.45 -0.44 5.68
N LEU A 35 -0.75 0.67 4.99
CA LEU A 35 -0.34 2.00 5.42
C LEU A 35 -0.89 2.35 6.79
N PHE A 36 -2.19 2.12 7.03
CA PHE A 36 -2.83 2.37 8.33
C PHE A 36 -2.11 1.65 9.46
N ASP A 37 -1.78 0.37 9.29
CA ASP A 37 -1.09 -0.44 10.30
C ASP A 37 0.33 0.10 10.58
N ILE A 38 1.05 0.54 9.54
CA ILE A 38 2.40 1.09 9.65
C ILE A 38 2.41 2.45 10.35
N ILE A 39 1.53 3.37 9.95
CA ILE A 39 1.51 4.75 10.48
C ILE A 39 0.99 4.85 11.92
N GLN A 40 0.45 3.77 12.51
CA GLN A 40 0.14 3.75 13.95
C GLN A 40 1.39 4.06 14.80
N ASN A 41 2.58 3.73 14.30
CA ASN A 41 3.84 4.12 14.92
C ASN A 41 4.36 5.44 14.36
N LYS A 42 4.00 6.57 14.99
CA LYS A 42 4.47 7.93 14.60
C LYS A 42 5.99 8.14 14.59
N LYS A 43 6.76 7.20 15.16
CA LYS A 43 8.23 7.24 15.18
C LYS A 43 8.88 6.44 14.05
N ILE A 44 8.08 5.83 13.17
CA ILE A 44 8.63 5.08 12.05
C ILE A 44 9.34 6.03 11.08
N PRO A 45 10.48 5.63 10.48
CA PRO A 45 11.05 6.38 9.37
C PRO A 45 10.01 6.63 8.27
N TYR A 46 10.09 7.78 7.60
CA TYR A 46 9.18 8.18 6.52
C TYR A 46 7.70 8.35 6.93
N PHE A 47 7.41 8.51 8.22
CA PHE A 47 6.03 8.67 8.72
C PHE A 47 5.20 9.71 7.97
N GLU A 48 5.74 10.91 7.73
CA GLU A 48 5.03 11.98 7.01
C GLU A 48 4.66 11.54 5.59
N ARG A 49 5.62 10.97 4.86
CA ARG A 49 5.41 10.50 3.49
C ARG A 49 4.39 9.36 3.43
N LEU A 50 4.49 8.38 4.32
CA LEU A 50 3.53 7.28 4.40
C LEU A 50 2.11 7.78 4.73
N THR A 51 2.00 8.82 5.56
CA THR A 51 0.72 9.46 5.89
C THR A 51 0.14 10.20 4.69
N GLU A 52 0.94 10.92 3.91
CA GLU A 52 0.50 11.56 2.66
C GLU A 52 -0.04 10.54 1.66
N ILE A 53 0.69 9.44 1.46
CA ILE A 53 0.26 8.35 0.59
C ILE A 53 -1.06 7.77 1.09
N TYR A 54 -1.17 7.51 2.40
CA TYR A 54 -2.39 6.97 3.00
C TYR A 54 -3.60 7.87 2.74
N LEU A 55 -3.46 9.18 2.93
CA LEU A 55 -4.55 10.12 2.68
C LEU A 55 -4.98 10.10 1.21
N HIS A 56 -4.02 10.17 0.28
CA HIS A 56 -4.35 10.14 -1.15
C HIS A 56 -4.98 8.81 -1.57
N VAL A 57 -4.47 7.68 -1.08
CA VAL A 57 -5.06 6.35 -1.34
C VAL A 57 -6.52 6.27 -0.86
N ASN A 58 -6.88 6.90 0.27
CA ASN A 58 -8.26 6.90 0.74
C ASN A 58 -9.21 7.75 -0.12
N ASP A 59 -8.67 8.75 -0.84
CA ASP A 59 -9.44 9.56 -1.78
C ASP A 59 -9.63 8.85 -3.14
N LEU A 60 -8.76 7.88 -3.46
CA LEU A 60 -8.90 7.07 -4.66
C LEU A 60 -10.04 6.07 -4.53
N LYS A 61 -10.79 5.90 -5.62
CA LYS A 61 -11.77 4.82 -5.76
C LYS A 61 -11.07 3.56 -6.24
N GLU A 62 -11.54 2.40 -5.79
CA GLU A 62 -11.05 1.11 -6.26
C GLU A 62 -11.14 1.03 -7.79
N PRO A 63 -10.03 0.77 -8.51
CA PRO A 63 -10.00 0.77 -9.97
C PRO A 63 -10.95 -0.24 -10.60
N ASN A 64 -11.14 -1.39 -9.96
CA ASN A 64 -11.93 -2.48 -10.49
C ASN A 64 -13.32 -2.54 -9.87
N ASN A 65 -14.33 -2.81 -10.70
CA ASN A 65 -15.70 -2.99 -10.24
C ASN A 65 -16.03 -4.49 -10.11
N PRO A 66 -16.25 -4.99 -8.88
CA PRO A 66 -16.53 -6.41 -8.64
C PRO A 66 -17.87 -6.86 -9.24
N ASN A 67 -18.83 -5.95 -9.40
CA ASN A 67 -20.16 -6.30 -9.90
C ASN A 67 -20.18 -6.54 -11.41
N TYR A 68 -19.25 -5.91 -12.15
CA TYR A 68 -19.20 -5.95 -13.61
C TYR A 68 -17.91 -6.55 -14.16
N PHE A 69 -16.99 -7.00 -13.29
CA PHE A 69 -15.69 -7.57 -13.65
C PHE A 69 -14.94 -6.75 -14.70
N ARG A 70 -14.96 -5.42 -14.55
CA ARG A 70 -14.35 -4.45 -15.46
C ARG A 70 -13.60 -3.37 -14.70
N LEU A 71 -12.73 -2.67 -15.42
CA LEU A 71 -12.02 -1.49 -14.93
C LEU A 71 -12.92 -0.26 -15.04
N ASP A 72 -13.19 0.41 -13.91
CA ASP A 72 -14.01 1.63 -13.83
C ASP A 72 -13.14 2.90 -13.66
N TYR A 73 -11.96 2.79 -13.04
CA TYR A 73 -11.03 3.92 -12.83
C TYR A 73 -9.58 3.53 -13.20
N PRO A 74 -9.24 3.44 -14.50
CA PRO A 74 -7.92 3.03 -14.98
C PRO A 74 -6.79 3.92 -14.45
N GLU A 75 -7.02 5.23 -14.33
CA GLU A 75 -6.04 6.18 -13.81
C GLU A 75 -5.67 5.90 -12.34
N ASN A 76 -6.65 5.43 -11.54
CA ASN A 76 -6.39 5.06 -10.15
C ASN A 76 -5.53 3.79 -10.08
N LEU A 77 -5.67 2.87 -11.04
CA LEU A 77 -4.82 1.67 -11.10
C LEU A 77 -3.34 2.04 -11.25
N ASP A 78 -3.04 2.96 -12.16
CA ASP A 78 -1.66 3.40 -12.40
C ASP A 78 -1.08 4.14 -11.18
N ILE A 79 -1.88 5.04 -10.58
CA ILE A 79 -1.48 5.77 -9.36
C ILE A 79 -1.22 4.79 -8.20
N LEU A 80 -2.12 3.82 -7.99
CA LEU A 80 -1.96 2.80 -6.94
C LEU A 80 -0.71 1.97 -7.20
N LYS A 81 -0.44 1.53 -8.43
CA LYS A 81 0.78 0.78 -8.76
C LYS A 81 2.05 1.55 -8.39
N GLU A 82 2.10 2.86 -8.63
CA GLU A 82 3.25 3.68 -8.20
C GLU A 82 3.36 3.76 -6.67
N TYR A 83 2.23 3.91 -5.96
CA TYR A 83 2.25 3.89 -4.49
C TYR A 83 2.66 2.55 -3.91
N TYR A 84 2.24 1.42 -4.50
CA TYR A 84 2.72 0.11 -4.08
C TYR A 84 4.25 0.02 -4.19
N LYS A 85 4.82 0.42 -5.34
CA LYS A 85 6.28 0.42 -5.54
C LYS A 85 7.00 1.29 -4.50
N GLU A 86 6.47 2.49 -4.25
CA GLU A 86 7.06 3.42 -3.28
C GLU A 86 6.99 2.86 -1.85
N VAL A 87 5.83 2.33 -1.43
CA VAL A 87 5.63 1.77 -0.08
C VAL A 87 6.51 0.52 0.12
N ILE A 88 6.60 -0.37 -0.87
CA ILE A 88 7.49 -1.54 -0.82
C ILE A 88 8.94 -1.09 -0.59
N LYS A 89 9.42 -0.11 -1.37
CA LYS A 89 10.76 0.44 -1.23
C LYS A 89 11.01 1.05 0.16
N ILE A 90 10.05 1.83 0.67
CA ILE A 90 10.15 2.42 2.02
C ILE A 90 10.23 1.31 3.08
N ILE A 91 9.42 0.26 2.95
CA ILE A 91 9.45 -0.88 3.88
C ILE A 91 10.82 -1.57 3.85
N ASP A 92 11.39 -1.83 2.68
CA ASP A 92 12.74 -2.40 2.55
C ASP A 92 13.78 -1.52 3.26
N GLU A 93 13.76 -0.20 3.03
CA GLU A 93 14.69 0.72 3.70
C GLU A 93 14.51 0.76 5.23
N ILE A 94 13.29 0.55 5.74
CA ILE A 94 13.02 0.46 7.18
C ILE A 94 13.56 -0.85 7.75
N ILE A 95 13.44 -1.96 7.02
CA ILE A 95 13.95 -3.28 7.42
C ILE A 95 15.48 -3.27 7.45
N GLU A 96 16.14 -2.71 6.42
CA GLU A 96 17.61 -2.66 6.32
C GLU A 96 18.30 -1.84 7.43
N LYS A 97 17.57 -0.88 8.03
CA LYS A 97 18.09 0.02 9.08
C LYS A 97 17.89 -0.50 10.51
N GLN A 98 17.26 -1.66 10.71
CA GLN A 98 16.99 -2.26 12.02
C GLN A 98 17.95 -3.38 12.38
#